data_AF-A0A3M0XMY6-F1
#
_entry.id   AF-A0A3M0XMY6-F1
#
_cell.length_a   1.000
_cell.length_b   1.000
_cell.length_c   1.000
_cell.angle_alpha   90.00
_cell.angle_beta   90.00
_cell.angle_gamma   90.00
#
_symmetry.space_group_name_H-M   'P 1'
#
loop_
_entity.id
_entity.type
_entity.pdbx_description
1 polymer ?
#
loop_
_entity_poly.entity_id
_entity_poly.type
_entity_poly.pdbx_seq_one_letter_code
_entity_poly.pdbx_strand_id
1 'polypeptide(L)'
;MLGIERKTHLRPPSQWVENLLIEADKKVTPKQLSAFVESWRRRDNKFLEKHLQPFRRLPTPQEEQVLNVACDKTKELLRRHQLEKIQIDPSIVFILKEPFWARIGANEEEVGCFFNQRLMKAVAVRDSQPMGKMFLAVAAFHELLHLVSFRRARIYSKWKIFHQMQLERSGGISVANPQQTFFCFLDEAVALQLEKRFAQSLMSEPLFEDECSRLKELQANNPDAYYVVPTQEGEWAAGQSYDYLTEDFEHFLDDIFHWQPHPAKSREEIFAIFEKAFFSGRLLELARLIEKVYGKGSFRLLGEKTSNRIKSWKEDYFSQFIVESSQFRHKQN
;
A
#
# COMPACT_ATOMS: atom_id res chain seq x y z
N MET A 1 28.59 -33.21 33.52
CA MET A 1 28.13 -32.40 32.37
C MET A 1 26.63 -32.58 32.25
N LEU A 2 25.83 -31.53 32.41
CA LEU A 2 24.39 -31.59 32.15
C LEU A 2 24.14 -31.19 30.70
N GLY A 3 23.70 -32.14 29.87
CA GLY A 3 23.38 -31.91 28.47
C GLY A 3 22.11 -31.06 28.35
N ILE A 4 22.27 -29.76 28.16
CA ILE A 4 21.16 -28.90 27.73
C ILE A 4 20.91 -29.21 26.25
N GLU A 5 19.97 -30.11 25.98
CA GLU A 5 19.41 -30.27 24.63
C GLU A 5 18.89 -28.91 24.16
N ARG A 6 19.55 -28.34 23.15
CA ARG A 6 19.02 -27.19 22.43
C ARG A 6 17.76 -27.64 21.72
N LYS A 7 16.60 -27.41 22.36
CA LYS A 7 15.28 -27.56 21.71
C LYS A 7 15.33 -26.79 20.40
N THR A 8 15.44 -27.51 19.29
CA THR A 8 15.34 -26.92 17.96
C THR A 8 13.98 -26.25 17.91
N HIS A 9 13.99 -24.92 17.81
CA HIS A 9 12.75 -24.16 17.76
C HIS A 9 12.07 -24.45 16.42
N LEU A 10 11.25 -25.51 16.40
CA LEU A 10 10.40 -25.87 15.27
C LEU A 10 9.70 -24.59 14.81
N ARG A 11 9.98 -24.20 13.56
CA ARG A 11 9.36 -23.04 12.93
C ARG A 11 7.85 -23.31 12.87
N PRO A 12 7.01 -22.29 13.12
CA PRO A 12 5.56 -22.44 12.96
C PRO A 12 5.25 -22.90 11.53
N PRO A 13 4.21 -23.74 11.30
CA PRO A 13 3.72 -24.03 9.97
C PRO A 13 3.33 -22.73 9.26
N SER A 14 3.82 -22.57 8.04
CA SER A 14 3.58 -21.39 7.21
C SER A 14 3.20 -21.77 5.79
N GLN A 15 2.24 -21.08 5.21
CA GLN A 15 1.82 -21.24 3.82
C GLN A 15 1.75 -19.86 3.15
N TRP A 16 2.34 -19.73 1.97
CA TRP A 16 2.11 -18.58 1.10
C TRP A 16 0.80 -18.79 0.33
N VAL A 17 -0.02 -17.74 0.30
CA VAL A 17 -1.23 -17.68 -0.53
C VAL A 17 -1.18 -16.35 -1.27
N GLU A 18 -0.92 -16.40 -2.58
CA GLU A 18 -0.57 -15.21 -3.37
C GLU A 18 0.58 -14.45 -2.64
N ASN A 19 0.41 -13.19 -2.26
CA ASN A 19 1.39 -12.39 -1.50
C ASN A 19 1.17 -12.37 0.03
N LEU A 20 0.27 -13.19 0.56
CA LEU A 20 0.02 -13.30 2.00
C LEU A 20 0.82 -14.46 2.59
N LEU A 21 1.73 -14.14 3.51
CA LEU A 21 2.34 -15.12 4.40
C LEU A 21 1.36 -15.46 5.53
N ILE A 22 0.80 -16.67 5.48
CA ILE A 22 -0.05 -17.20 6.55
C ILE A 22 0.79 -18.08 7.46
N GLU A 23 1.00 -17.64 8.71
CA GLU A 23 1.58 -18.46 9.78
C GLU A 23 0.50 -19.00 10.69
N ALA A 24 0.69 -20.21 11.20
CA ALA A 24 -0.18 -20.80 12.21
C ALA A 24 0.56 -21.05 13.52
N ASP A 25 -0.16 -20.96 14.65
CA ASP A 25 0.35 -21.43 15.95
C ASP A 25 0.81 -22.90 15.84
N LYS A 26 1.82 -23.29 16.63
CA LYS A 26 2.46 -24.62 16.59
C LYS A 26 1.50 -25.78 16.84
N LYS A 27 0.32 -25.50 17.39
CA LYS A 27 -0.78 -26.46 17.62
C LYS A 27 -1.63 -26.74 16.37
N VAL A 28 -1.52 -25.93 15.33
CA VAL A 28 -2.25 -26.08 14.07
C VAL A 28 -1.44 -26.96 13.13
N THR A 29 -1.97 -28.11 12.77
CA THR A 29 -1.33 -29.02 11.81
C THR A 29 -1.35 -28.43 10.39
N PRO A 30 -0.42 -28.83 9.49
CA PRO A 30 -0.47 -28.42 8.07
C PRO A 30 -1.83 -28.70 7.40
N LYS A 31 -2.47 -29.83 7.72
CA LYS A 31 -3.81 -30.17 7.21
C LYS A 31 -4.89 -29.18 7.67
N GLN A 32 -4.84 -28.71 8.92
CA GLN A 32 -5.75 -27.69 9.43
C GLN A 32 -5.48 -26.31 8.80
N LEU A 33 -4.21 -25.95 8.59
CA LEU A 33 -3.82 -24.73 7.88
C LEU A 33 -4.38 -24.72 6.45
N SER A 34 -4.15 -25.78 5.67
CA SER A 34 -4.68 -25.88 4.30
C SER A 34 -6.21 -25.86 4.24
N ALA A 35 -6.90 -26.55 5.17
CA ALA A 35 -8.35 -26.51 5.27
C ALA A 35 -8.89 -25.12 5.65
N PHE A 36 -8.17 -24.37 6.50
CA PHE A 36 -8.51 -22.99 6.82
C PHE A 36 -8.35 -22.08 5.60
N VAL A 37 -7.21 -22.17 4.90
CA VAL A 37 -6.93 -21.40 3.67
C VAL A 37 -8.03 -21.60 2.63
N GLU A 38 -8.44 -22.84 2.40
CA GLU A 38 -9.48 -23.15 1.42
C GLU A 38 -10.89 -22.73 1.88
N SER A 39 -11.17 -22.77 3.19
CA SER A 39 -12.39 -22.19 3.76
C SER A 39 -12.43 -20.67 3.65
N TRP A 40 -11.27 -20.01 3.77
CA TRP A 40 -11.15 -18.57 3.63
C TRP A 40 -11.25 -18.12 2.15
N ARG A 41 -10.55 -18.77 1.21
CA ARG A 41 -10.73 -18.56 -0.25
C ARG A 41 -12.18 -18.66 -0.73
N ARG A 42 -12.93 -19.66 -0.25
CA ARG A 42 -14.37 -19.80 -0.58
C ARG A 42 -15.23 -18.66 -0.03
N ARG A 43 -14.85 -18.06 1.11
CA ARG A 43 -15.53 -16.88 1.66
C ARG A 43 -15.21 -15.62 0.86
N ASP A 44 -13.96 -15.46 0.42
CA ASP A 44 -13.53 -14.38 -0.46
C ASP A 44 -14.27 -14.43 -1.81
N ASN A 45 -14.25 -15.58 -2.51
CA ASN A 45 -14.99 -15.75 -3.77
C ASN A 45 -16.48 -15.42 -3.59
N LYS A 46 -17.12 -15.95 -2.55
CA LYS A 46 -18.52 -15.66 -2.21
C LYS A 46 -18.75 -14.17 -1.89
N PHE A 47 -17.76 -13.47 -1.32
CA PHE A 47 -17.85 -12.03 -1.12
C PHE A 47 -17.83 -11.30 -2.45
N LEU A 48 -16.88 -11.63 -3.35
CA LEU A 48 -16.82 -11.03 -4.69
C LEU A 48 -18.15 -11.22 -5.43
N GLU A 49 -18.64 -12.46 -5.51
CA GLU A 49 -19.89 -12.85 -6.17
C GLU A 49 -21.13 -12.12 -5.60
N LYS A 50 -21.25 -12.00 -4.27
CA LYS A 50 -22.45 -11.46 -3.62
C LYS A 50 -22.40 -9.94 -3.37
N HIS A 51 -21.21 -9.36 -3.23
CA HIS A 51 -21.05 -7.98 -2.76
C HIS A 51 -20.37 -7.05 -3.76
N LEU A 52 -19.51 -7.53 -4.67
CA LEU A 52 -18.88 -6.69 -5.70
C LEU A 52 -19.52 -6.89 -7.08
N GLN A 53 -19.62 -8.13 -7.56
CA GLN A 53 -20.12 -8.43 -8.91
C GLN A 53 -21.50 -7.81 -9.25
N PRO A 54 -22.50 -7.74 -8.35
CA PRO A 54 -23.78 -7.10 -8.66
C PRO A 54 -23.71 -5.59 -8.95
N PHE A 55 -22.60 -4.95 -8.55
CA PHE A 55 -22.34 -3.51 -8.74
C PHE A 55 -21.22 -3.24 -9.76
N ARG A 56 -20.56 -4.30 -10.26
CA ARG A 56 -19.48 -4.19 -11.24
C ARG A 56 -20.04 -3.76 -12.59
N ARG A 57 -19.42 -2.76 -13.21
CA ARG A 57 -19.49 -2.51 -14.65
C ARG A 57 -18.28 -3.19 -15.31
N LEU A 58 -18.47 -3.74 -16.52
CA LEU A 58 -17.33 -4.17 -17.34
C LEU A 58 -16.59 -2.93 -17.87
N PRO A 59 -15.25 -2.91 -17.87
CA PRO A 59 -14.50 -1.88 -18.56
C PRO A 59 -14.91 -1.78 -20.04
N THR A 60 -14.91 -0.57 -20.59
CA THR A 60 -14.88 -0.36 -22.04
C THR A 60 -13.53 -0.82 -22.61
N PRO A 61 -13.40 -1.04 -23.93
CA PRO A 61 -12.11 -1.43 -24.53
C PRO A 61 -10.97 -0.44 -24.25
N GLN A 62 -11.28 0.86 -24.11
CA GLN A 62 -10.29 1.88 -23.76
C GLN A 62 -9.91 1.82 -22.27
N GLU A 63 -10.88 1.66 -21.37
CA GLU A 63 -10.61 1.43 -19.94
C GLU A 63 -9.80 0.14 -19.72
N GLU A 64 -10.05 -0.92 -20.51
CA GLU A 64 -9.27 -2.15 -20.46
C GLU A 64 -7.80 -1.93 -20.91
N GLN A 65 -7.56 -1.11 -21.94
CA GLN A 65 -6.19 -0.70 -22.30
C GLN A 65 -5.50 0.07 -21.17
N VAL A 66 -6.20 1.03 -20.55
CA VAL A 66 -5.71 1.81 -19.40
C VAL A 66 -5.35 0.91 -18.21
N LEU A 67 -6.23 -0.06 -17.89
CA LEU A 67 -5.99 -1.02 -16.81
C LEU A 67 -4.82 -1.97 -17.11
N ASN A 68 -4.59 -2.34 -18.38
CA ASN A 68 -3.41 -3.12 -18.77
C ASN A 68 -2.11 -2.36 -18.49
N VAL A 69 -2.04 -1.05 -18.81
CA VAL A 69 -0.87 -0.21 -18.52
C VAL A 69 -0.55 -0.20 -17.01
N ALA A 70 -1.56 0.00 -16.17
CA ALA A 70 -1.39 -0.06 -14.71
C ALA A 70 -0.93 -1.46 -14.24
N CYS A 71 -1.56 -2.53 -14.74
CA CYS A 71 -1.17 -3.91 -14.40
C CYS A 71 0.27 -4.24 -14.81
N ASP A 72 0.70 -3.82 -16.00
CA ASP A 72 2.03 -4.11 -16.54
C ASP A 72 3.14 -3.31 -15.82
N LYS A 73 2.85 -2.07 -15.41
CA LYS A 73 3.76 -1.33 -14.52
C LYS A 73 3.90 -2.00 -13.16
N THR A 74 2.81 -2.50 -12.58
CA THR A 74 2.89 -3.26 -11.32
C THR A 74 3.67 -4.58 -11.49
N LYS A 75 3.51 -5.30 -12.62
CA LYS A 75 4.36 -6.47 -12.95
C LYS A 75 5.84 -6.10 -13.10
N GLU A 76 6.16 -4.91 -13.59
CA GLU A 76 7.55 -4.40 -13.65
C GLU A 76 8.14 -4.19 -12.26
N LEU A 77 7.40 -3.53 -11.36
CA LEU A 77 7.75 -3.41 -9.95
C LEU A 77 7.98 -4.77 -9.29
N LEU A 78 7.04 -5.72 -9.47
CA LEU A 78 7.17 -7.06 -8.88
C LEU A 78 8.41 -7.81 -9.39
N ARG A 79 8.77 -7.67 -10.67
CA ARG A 79 10.03 -8.23 -11.21
C ARG A 79 11.26 -7.64 -10.54
N ARG A 80 11.29 -6.33 -10.24
CA ARG A 80 12.38 -5.68 -9.50
C ARG A 80 12.57 -6.25 -8.08
N HIS A 81 11.50 -6.75 -7.46
CA HIS A 81 11.52 -7.33 -6.11
C HIS A 81 11.49 -8.87 -6.05
N GLN A 82 11.64 -9.57 -7.19
CA GLN A 82 11.61 -11.05 -7.30
C GLN A 82 10.26 -11.66 -6.86
N LEU A 83 9.17 -11.00 -7.24
CA LEU A 83 7.79 -11.34 -6.90
C LEU A 83 6.94 -11.69 -8.14
N GLU A 84 7.57 -12.03 -9.27
CA GLU A 84 6.93 -12.31 -10.57
C GLU A 84 5.93 -13.48 -10.59
N LYS A 85 5.80 -14.21 -9.47
CA LYS A 85 4.79 -15.26 -9.29
C LYS A 85 3.39 -14.70 -8.97
N ILE A 86 3.30 -13.48 -8.45
CA ILE A 86 2.01 -12.81 -8.21
C ILE A 86 1.41 -12.45 -9.59
N GLN A 87 0.25 -13.02 -9.88
CA GLN A 87 -0.47 -12.74 -11.12
C GLN A 87 -1.36 -11.51 -10.94
N ILE A 88 -1.31 -10.62 -11.94
CA ILE A 88 -2.11 -9.39 -12.01
C ILE A 88 -2.63 -9.27 -13.44
N ASP A 89 -3.91 -9.00 -13.59
CA ASP A 89 -4.56 -8.69 -14.86
C ASP A 89 -5.80 -7.82 -14.61
N PRO A 90 -6.33 -7.11 -15.63
CA PRO A 90 -7.47 -6.22 -15.45
C PRO A 90 -8.75 -6.85 -14.87
N SER A 91 -8.92 -8.18 -14.91
CA SER A 91 -10.12 -8.83 -14.36
C SER A 91 -10.25 -8.67 -12.84
N ILE A 92 -9.14 -8.43 -12.14
CA ILE A 92 -9.11 -8.18 -10.68
C ILE A 92 -9.46 -6.72 -10.32
N VAL A 93 -9.57 -5.82 -11.29
CA VAL A 93 -10.03 -4.44 -11.08
C VAL A 93 -11.54 -4.35 -11.34
N PHE A 94 -12.27 -3.93 -10.31
CA PHE A 94 -13.72 -3.81 -10.30
C PHE A 94 -14.10 -2.33 -10.36
N ILE A 95 -14.58 -1.88 -11.51
CA ILE A 95 -15.25 -0.57 -11.62
C ILE A 95 -16.64 -0.72 -11.01
N LEU A 96 -16.90 -0.06 -9.87
CA LEU A 96 -18.10 -0.24 -9.06
C LEU A 96 -19.01 1.00 -9.12
N LYS A 97 -20.29 0.76 -9.44
CA LYS A 97 -21.33 1.79 -9.52
C LYS A 97 -21.68 2.38 -8.15
N GLU A 98 -22.16 3.63 -8.14
CA GLU A 98 -22.49 4.40 -6.94
C GLU A 98 -23.31 3.67 -5.85
N PRO A 99 -24.33 2.83 -6.16
CA PRO A 99 -25.07 2.09 -5.13
C PRO A 99 -24.23 1.14 -4.26
N PHE A 100 -23.00 0.79 -4.67
CA PHE A 100 -22.05 0.08 -3.82
C PHE A 100 -21.45 1.00 -2.73
N TRP A 101 -21.05 2.21 -3.11
CA TRP A 101 -20.34 3.17 -2.27
C TRP A 101 -21.27 3.74 -1.19
N ALA A 102 -22.47 4.18 -1.61
CA ALA A 102 -23.56 4.53 -0.70
C ALA A 102 -23.89 3.40 0.31
N ARG A 103 -23.82 2.12 -0.11
CA ARG A 103 -24.08 0.96 0.77
C ARG A 103 -23.00 0.75 1.82
N ILE A 104 -21.74 1.12 1.56
CA ILE A 104 -20.65 1.04 2.54
C ILE A 104 -20.48 2.34 3.34
N GLY A 105 -21.25 3.39 3.03
CA GLY A 105 -21.19 4.69 3.67
C GLY A 105 -20.06 5.60 3.15
N ALA A 106 -19.48 5.30 1.99
CA ALA A 106 -18.43 6.11 1.37
C ALA A 106 -19.05 7.21 0.51
N ASN A 107 -18.86 8.48 0.89
CA ASN A 107 -19.20 9.63 0.05
C ASN A 107 -18.13 9.85 -1.04
N GLU A 108 -18.38 10.77 -1.97
CA GLU A 108 -17.49 11.07 -3.10
C GLU A 108 -16.19 11.78 -2.67
N GLU A 109 -16.20 12.49 -1.53
CA GLU A 109 -15.06 13.24 -1.00
C GLU A 109 -14.03 12.36 -0.26
N GLU A 110 -14.44 11.20 0.26
CA GLU A 110 -13.61 10.36 1.13
C GLU A 110 -12.91 9.19 0.41
N VAL A 111 -13.53 8.57 -0.60
CA VAL A 111 -13.00 7.33 -1.22
C VAL A 111 -13.34 7.23 -2.72
N GLY A 112 -12.32 7.40 -3.58
CA GLY A 112 -12.41 7.12 -5.03
C GLY A 112 -12.08 5.67 -5.40
N CYS A 113 -11.29 4.99 -4.58
CA CYS A 113 -10.86 3.60 -4.76
C CYS A 113 -10.57 2.94 -3.40
N PHE A 114 -10.62 1.61 -3.32
CA PHE A 114 -10.10 0.88 -2.16
C PHE A 114 -9.68 -0.54 -2.51
N PHE A 115 -8.61 -0.96 -1.86
CA PHE A 115 -8.21 -2.34 -1.71
C PHE A 115 -8.80 -2.92 -0.40
N ASN A 116 -9.61 -3.98 -0.49
CA ASN A 116 -10.17 -4.62 0.69
C ASN A 116 -9.14 -5.55 1.35
N GLN A 117 -8.54 -5.13 2.46
CA GLN A 117 -7.54 -5.90 3.23
C GLN A 117 -7.95 -7.34 3.64
N ARG A 118 -9.23 -7.72 3.55
CA ARG A 118 -9.70 -9.09 3.78
C ARG A 118 -9.81 -9.95 2.53
N LEU A 119 -9.83 -9.34 1.34
CA LEU A 119 -9.90 -10.00 0.04
C LEU A 119 -8.53 -10.02 -0.60
N MET A 120 -8.02 -11.15 -1.06
CA MET A 120 -6.72 -11.18 -1.75
C MET A 120 -6.80 -10.92 -3.26
N LYS A 121 -7.97 -10.54 -3.82
CA LYS A 121 -8.28 -10.71 -5.25
C LYS A 121 -9.06 -9.60 -5.94
N ALA A 122 -9.24 -8.44 -5.30
CA ALA A 122 -9.98 -7.36 -5.92
C ALA A 122 -9.46 -5.99 -5.50
N VAL A 123 -9.24 -5.15 -6.51
CA VAL A 123 -9.18 -3.68 -6.41
C VAL A 123 -10.55 -3.14 -6.79
N ALA A 124 -11.07 -2.17 -6.05
CA ALA A 124 -12.30 -1.46 -6.39
C ALA A 124 -12.01 0.00 -6.76
N VAL A 125 -12.53 0.45 -7.89
CA VAL A 125 -12.47 1.84 -8.38
C VAL A 125 -13.90 2.35 -8.56
N ARG A 126 -14.20 3.59 -8.16
CA ARG A 126 -15.53 4.19 -8.29
C ARG A 126 -15.84 4.52 -9.75
N ASP A 127 -17.03 4.16 -10.22
CA ASP A 127 -17.53 4.51 -11.55
C ASP A 127 -17.97 5.99 -11.61
N SER A 128 -17.01 6.89 -11.44
CA SER A 128 -17.17 8.34 -11.48
C SER A 128 -17.21 8.81 -12.93
N GLN A 129 -18.40 8.91 -13.52
CA GLN A 129 -18.54 9.33 -14.92
C GLN A 129 -18.73 10.86 -15.02
N PRO A 130 -17.97 11.56 -15.90
CA PRO A 130 -16.93 11.04 -16.79
C PRO A 130 -15.65 10.65 -16.04
N MET A 131 -15.04 9.52 -16.42
CA MET A 131 -13.81 9.02 -15.77
C MET A 131 -12.59 9.24 -16.69
N GLY A 132 -11.60 10.01 -16.22
CA GLY A 132 -10.33 10.22 -16.93
C GLY A 132 -9.46 8.97 -16.97
N LYS A 133 -8.69 8.80 -18.05
CA LYS A 133 -7.79 7.66 -18.24
C LYS A 133 -6.63 7.69 -17.26
N MET A 134 -5.99 8.85 -17.07
CA MET A 134 -4.91 9.03 -16.10
C MET A 134 -5.41 8.72 -14.69
N PHE A 135 -6.58 9.25 -14.30
CA PHE A 135 -7.19 8.92 -13.01
C PHE A 135 -7.44 7.41 -12.84
N LEU A 136 -8.06 6.75 -13.82
CA LEU A 136 -8.30 5.30 -13.76
C LEU A 136 -6.98 4.51 -13.66
N ALA A 137 -5.95 4.88 -14.44
CA ALA A 137 -4.64 4.24 -14.37
C ALA A 137 -4.02 4.39 -12.97
N VAL A 138 -3.95 5.64 -12.49
CA VAL A 138 -3.31 6.05 -11.24
C VAL A 138 -3.99 5.39 -10.04
N ALA A 139 -5.32 5.50 -9.93
CA ALA A 139 -6.10 4.87 -8.87
C ALA A 139 -6.02 3.34 -8.89
N ALA A 140 -6.11 2.71 -10.08
CA ALA A 140 -5.95 1.26 -10.18
C ALA A 140 -4.53 0.82 -9.79
N PHE A 141 -3.50 1.55 -10.20
CA PHE A 141 -2.12 1.26 -9.85
C PHE A 141 -1.87 1.38 -8.34
N HIS A 142 -2.36 2.44 -7.70
CA HIS A 142 -2.26 2.64 -6.24
C HIS A 142 -2.82 1.45 -5.46
N GLU A 143 -4.06 1.06 -5.75
CA GLU A 143 -4.68 -0.07 -5.07
C GLU A 143 -4.06 -1.42 -5.43
N LEU A 144 -3.46 -1.54 -6.63
CA LEU A 144 -2.63 -2.68 -6.99
C LEU A 144 -1.35 -2.73 -6.12
N LEU A 145 -0.71 -1.60 -5.79
CA LEU A 145 0.42 -1.57 -4.85
C LEU A 145 0.00 -2.13 -3.48
N HIS A 146 -1.10 -1.64 -2.92
CA HIS A 146 -1.65 -2.14 -1.66
C HIS A 146 -1.97 -3.64 -1.73
N LEU A 147 -2.62 -4.07 -2.82
CA LEU A 147 -2.91 -5.48 -3.09
C LEU A 147 -1.63 -6.33 -3.13
N VAL A 148 -0.53 -5.88 -3.75
CA VAL A 148 0.65 -6.74 -3.97
C VAL A 148 1.79 -6.56 -2.96
N SER A 149 1.69 -5.55 -2.09
CA SER A 149 2.60 -5.30 -0.96
C SER A 149 2.76 -6.50 -0.02
N PHE A 150 3.78 -6.51 0.86
CA PHE A 150 3.95 -7.62 1.79
C PHE A 150 2.81 -7.70 2.82
N ARG A 151 2.14 -8.85 2.91
CA ARG A 151 1.08 -9.09 3.89
C ARG A 151 1.36 -10.33 4.73
N ARG A 152 0.94 -10.30 5.99
CA ARG A 152 1.11 -11.41 6.94
C ARG A 152 -0.13 -11.59 7.80
N ALA A 153 -0.65 -12.80 7.81
CA ALA A 153 -1.69 -13.24 8.72
C ALA A 153 -1.14 -14.26 9.71
N ARG A 154 -1.59 -14.19 10.97
CA ARG A 154 -1.40 -15.25 11.96
C ARG A 154 -2.72 -15.91 12.32
N ILE A 155 -2.73 -17.23 12.30
CA ILE A 155 -3.85 -18.06 12.73
C ILE A 155 -3.60 -18.54 14.16
N TYR A 156 -4.47 -18.12 15.08
CA TYR A 156 -4.44 -18.53 16.47
C TYR A 156 -5.37 -19.72 16.72
N SER A 157 -4.84 -20.73 17.41
CA SER A 157 -5.61 -21.84 17.99
C SER A 157 -6.32 -21.32 19.25
N LYS A 158 -7.56 -20.83 19.10
CA LYS A 158 -8.37 -20.32 20.22
C LYS A 158 -9.21 -21.43 20.86
N TRP A 159 -9.71 -22.36 20.05
CA TRP A 159 -10.45 -23.57 20.47
C TRP A 159 -10.20 -24.73 19.50
N LYS A 160 -10.54 -25.98 19.88
CA LYS A 160 -10.35 -27.19 19.04
C LYS A 160 -10.93 -27.10 17.61
N ILE A 161 -11.91 -26.22 17.39
CA ILE A 161 -12.67 -26.09 16.14
C ILE A 161 -12.62 -24.68 15.52
N PHE A 162 -12.35 -23.64 16.32
CA PHE A 162 -12.39 -22.25 15.88
C PHE A 162 -10.99 -21.62 15.84
N HIS A 163 -10.59 -21.28 14.63
CA HIS A 163 -9.32 -20.61 14.33
C HIS A 163 -9.61 -19.13 14.05
N GLN A 164 -8.97 -18.23 14.80
CA GLN A 164 -9.06 -16.80 14.56
C GLN A 164 -7.84 -16.36 13.73
N MET A 165 -8.09 -15.77 12.56
CA MET A 165 -7.06 -15.11 11.78
C MET A 165 -6.96 -13.64 12.19
N GLN A 166 -5.74 -13.17 12.38
CA GLN A 166 -5.41 -11.76 12.60
C GLN A 166 -4.39 -11.35 11.55
N LEU A 167 -4.60 -10.19 10.90
CA LEU A 167 -3.56 -9.56 10.10
C LEU A 167 -2.51 -8.95 11.07
N GLU A 168 -1.24 -9.29 10.87
CA GLU A 168 -0.09 -8.68 11.56
C GLU A 168 0.66 -7.67 10.66
N ARG A 169 0.43 -7.77 9.34
CA ARG A 169 0.77 -6.79 8.31
C ARG A 169 -0.43 -6.66 7.38
N SER A 170 -1.00 -5.46 7.31
CA SER A 170 -2.19 -5.12 6.51
C SER A 170 -1.85 -4.57 5.12
N GLY A 171 -0.70 -3.92 5.03
CA GLY A 171 0.01 -3.43 3.84
C GLY A 171 1.51 -3.44 4.16
N GLY A 172 2.36 -3.28 3.16
CA GLY A 172 3.79 -3.61 3.17
C GLY A 172 4.58 -3.36 4.47
N ILE A 173 4.65 -2.10 4.88
CA ILE A 173 5.33 -1.62 6.09
C ILE A 173 4.40 -1.67 7.32
N SER A 174 3.09 -1.45 7.11
CA SER A 174 2.06 -1.33 8.16
C SER A 174 2.05 -2.50 9.15
N VAL A 175 2.18 -2.22 10.45
CA VAL A 175 2.20 -3.23 11.52
C VAL A 175 0.91 -3.20 12.32
N ALA A 176 0.07 -4.23 12.18
CA ALA A 176 -1.20 -4.31 12.90
C ALA A 176 -1.06 -5.00 14.27
N ASN A 177 -1.63 -4.38 15.31
CA ASN A 177 -1.94 -5.02 16.59
C ASN A 177 -3.47 -4.87 16.88
N PRO A 178 -4.02 -5.50 17.93
CA PRO A 178 -5.47 -5.46 18.19
C PRO A 178 -6.06 -4.07 18.53
N GLN A 179 -5.23 -3.05 18.75
CA GLN A 179 -5.61 -1.70 19.15
C GLN A 179 -5.26 -0.61 18.11
N GLN A 180 -4.27 -0.85 17.24
CA GLN A 180 -3.78 0.11 16.23
C GLN A 180 -2.94 -0.56 15.14
N THR A 181 -2.84 0.10 14.00
CA THR A 181 -1.88 -0.17 12.93
C THR A 181 -0.80 0.92 12.95
N PHE A 182 0.43 0.55 13.30
CA PHE A 182 1.61 1.41 13.20
C PHE A 182 2.06 1.53 11.74
N PHE A 183 2.76 2.62 11.39
CA PHE A 183 3.30 2.86 10.05
C PHE A 183 2.26 2.97 8.91
N CYS A 184 0.97 3.15 9.22
CA CYS A 184 -0.10 3.26 8.21
C CYS A 184 0.14 4.44 7.25
N PHE A 185 0.48 5.62 7.77
CA PHE A 185 0.75 6.79 6.92
C PHE A 185 2.09 6.69 6.18
N LEU A 186 3.07 5.95 6.72
CA LEU A 186 4.33 5.68 6.02
C LEU A 186 4.15 4.67 4.88
N ASP A 187 3.30 3.67 5.07
CA ASP A 187 2.95 2.67 4.07
C ASP A 187 2.24 3.34 2.88
N GLU A 188 1.28 4.22 3.18
CA GLU A 188 0.56 5.05 2.20
C GLU A 188 1.50 6.02 1.47
N ALA A 189 2.37 6.75 2.18
CA ALA A 189 3.32 7.68 1.56
C ALA A 189 4.26 6.98 0.57
N VAL A 190 4.68 5.73 0.85
CA VAL A 190 5.48 4.93 -0.09
C VAL A 190 4.66 4.52 -1.31
N ALA A 191 3.39 4.17 -1.15
CA ALA A 191 2.50 3.88 -2.27
C ALA A 191 2.30 5.13 -3.16
N LEU A 192 2.05 6.29 -2.56
CA LEU A 192 1.87 7.58 -3.26
C LEU A 192 3.14 8.02 -4.01
N GLN A 193 4.34 7.79 -3.47
CA GLN A 193 5.57 8.07 -4.22
C GLN A 193 5.77 7.15 -5.43
N LEU A 194 5.37 5.88 -5.32
CA LEU A 194 5.36 4.97 -6.48
C LEU A 194 4.29 5.40 -7.51
N GLU A 195 3.13 5.87 -7.04
CA GLU A 195 2.05 6.42 -7.87
C GLU A 195 2.50 7.66 -8.64
N LYS A 196 3.11 8.66 -7.99
CA LYS A 196 3.62 9.90 -8.63
C LYS A 196 4.64 9.56 -9.73
N ARG A 197 5.53 8.59 -9.50
CA ARG A 197 6.49 8.06 -10.49
C ARG A 197 5.81 7.33 -11.65
N PHE A 198 4.75 6.59 -11.38
CA PHE A 198 3.96 5.93 -12.43
C PHE A 198 3.22 6.96 -13.29
N ALA A 199 2.57 7.94 -12.69
CA ALA A 199 1.88 9.02 -13.39
C ALA A 199 2.83 9.81 -14.31
N GLN A 200 4.04 10.12 -13.83
CA GLN A 200 5.11 10.69 -14.65
C GLN A 200 5.46 9.82 -15.87
N SER A 201 5.44 8.49 -15.74
CA SER A 201 5.69 7.58 -16.88
C SER A 201 4.55 7.52 -17.91
N LEU A 202 3.31 7.88 -17.53
CA LEU A 202 2.19 8.01 -18.46
C LEU A 202 2.41 9.15 -19.47
N MET A 203 3.24 10.14 -19.14
CA MET A 203 3.59 11.26 -20.03
C MET A 203 4.30 10.83 -21.33
N SER A 204 4.78 9.59 -21.39
CA SER A 204 5.37 8.95 -22.58
C SER A 204 4.46 7.91 -23.26
N GLU A 205 3.26 7.66 -22.73
CA GLU A 205 2.33 6.65 -23.25
C GLU A 205 1.31 7.28 -24.21
N PRO A 206 1.27 6.92 -25.50
CA PRO A 206 0.37 7.54 -26.49
C PRO A 206 -1.12 7.46 -26.15
N LEU A 207 -1.53 6.49 -25.31
CA LEU A 207 -2.90 6.33 -24.83
C LEU A 207 -3.41 7.54 -24.02
N PHE A 208 -2.50 8.37 -23.48
CA PHE A 208 -2.80 9.47 -22.57
C PHE A 208 -2.42 10.86 -23.13
N GLU A 209 -2.02 10.98 -24.39
CA GLU A 209 -1.45 12.23 -24.99
C GLU A 209 -2.33 13.49 -24.81
N ASP A 210 -3.64 13.32 -24.92
CA ASP A 210 -4.68 14.34 -24.66
C ASP A 210 -4.68 14.82 -23.20
N GLU A 211 -4.77 13.88 -22.25
CA GLU A 211 -4.79 14.16 -20.81
C GLU A 211 -3.45 14.69 -20.31
N CYS A 212 -2.33 14.19 -20.85
CA CYS A 212 -0.99 14.71 -20.58
C CYS A 212 -0.79 16.14 -21.11
N SER A 213 -1.51 16.53 -22.17
CA SER A 213 -1.52 17.91 -22.65
C SER A 213 -2.31 18.82 -21.71
N ARG A 214 -3.48 18.37 -21.22
CA ARG A 214 -4.26 19.08 -20.19
C ARG A 214 -3.51 19.22 -18.87
N LEU A 215 -2.80 18.18 -18.44
CA LEU A 215 -2.00 18.21 -17.22
C LEU A 215 -0.94 19.31 -17.28
N LYS A 216 -0.22 19.46 -18.39
CA LYS A 216 0.78 20.53 -18.59
C LYS A 216 0.17 21.93 -18.53
N GLU A 217 -1.03 22.12 -19.07
CA GLU A 217 -1.77 23.39 -18.99
C GLU A 217 -2.14 23.72 -17.54
N LEU A 218 -2.65 22.72 -16.79
CA LEU A 218 -3.10 22.88 -15.41
C LEU A 218 -1.96 22.99 -14.39
N GLN A 219 -0.80 22.37 -14.67
CA GLN A 219 0.42 22.45 -13.86
C GLN A 219 1.00 23.87 -13.77
N ALA A 220 0.66 24.77 -14.69
CA ALA A 220 1.05 26.18 -14.60
C ALA A 220 0.48 26.88 -13.34
N ASN A 221 -0.67 26.40 -12.83
CA ASN A 221 -1.31 26.91 -11.61
C ASN A 221 -1.29 25.90 -10.45
N ASN A 222 -1.03 24.61 -10.72
CA ASN A 222 -1.02 23.51 -9.75
C ASN A 222 0.24 22.63 -9.98
N PRO A 223 1.44 23.10 -9.59
CA PRO A 223 2.70 22.47 -10.00
C PRO A 223 2.87 21.01 -9.54
N ASP A 224 2.20 20.63 -8.44
CA ASP A 224 2.26 19.29 -7.87
C ASP A 224 1.26 18.30 -8.47
N ALA A 225 0.31 18.78 -9.28
CA ALA A 225 -0.65 17.94 -9.97
C ALA A 225 0.04 16.94 -10.91
N TYR A 226 -0.41 15.69 -10.92
CA TYR A 226 0.17 14.63 -11.75
C TYR A 226 -0.86 13.75 -12.47
N TYR A 227 -2.15 14.04 -12.32
CA TYR A 227 -3.21 13.54 -13.20
C TYR A 227 -4.27 14.62 -13.43
N VAL A 228 -5.23 14.33 -14.32
CA VAL A 228 -6.38 15.19 -14.57
C VAL A 228 -7.67 14.39 -14.45
N VAL A 229 -8.75 15.07 -14.09
CA VAL A 229 -10.10 14.50 -13.99
C VAL A 229 -11.07 15.38 -14.79
N PRO A 230 -11.87 14.82 -15.72
CA PRO A 230 -12.91 15.60 -16.39
C PRO A 230 -14.05 15.91 -15.42
N THR A 231 -14.60 17.12 -15.46
CA THR A 231 -15.73 17.55 -14.62
C THR A 231 -17.07 17.21 -15.28
N GLN A 232 -18.18 17.38 -14.55
CA GLN A 232 -19.53 17.15 -15.10
C GLN A 232 -19.90 18.16 -16.20
N GLU A 233 -19.29 19.36 -16.15
CA GLU A 233 -19.41 20.44 -17.12
C GLU A 233 -18.59 20.20 -18.39
N GLY A 234 -17.73 19.17 -18.41
CA GLY A 234 -16.79 18.89 -19.49
C GLY A 234 -15.48 19.69 -19.42
N GLU A 235 -15.23 20.38 -18.31
CA GLU A 235 -13.93 21.00 -18.01
C GLU A 235 -12.94 19.95 -17.49
N TRP A 236 -11.71 20.37 -17.17
CA TRP A 236 -10.68 19.50 -16.61
C TRP A 236 -10.15 20.08 -15.30
N ALA A 237 -10.22 19.28 -14.24
CA ALA A 237 -9.63 19.59 -12.95
C ALA A 237 -8.23 18.97 -12.83
N ALA A 238 -7.32 19.69 -12.17
CA ALA A 238 -6.03 19.16 -11.75
C ALA A 238 -6.22 18.15 -10.61
N GLY A 239 -5.53 17.01 -10.67
CA GLY A 239 -5.62 15.93 -9.71
C GLY A 239 -4.28 15.60 -9.07
N GLN A 240 -4.32 15.37 -7.76
CA GLN A 240 -3.20 15.00 -6.90
C GLN A 240 -3.72 14.27 -5.65
N SER A 241 -3.03 13.20 -5.23
CA SER A 241 -3.45 12.35 -4.11
C SER A 241 -2.66 12.71 -2.84
N TYR A 242 -3.36 13.22 -1.82
CA TYR A 242 -2.82 13.49 -0.48
C TYR A 242 -1.49 14.28 -0.44
N ASP A 243 -1.50 15.49 -1.02
CA ASP A 243 -0.32 16.37 -1.17
C ASP A 243 0.55 16.46 0.08
N TYR A 244 -0.07 16.84 1.21
CA TYR A 244 0.59 16.95 2.51
C TYR A 244 1.37 15.68 2.89
N LEU A 245 0.85 14.48 2.59
CA LEU A 245 1.50 13.23 2.93
C LEU A 245 2.68 12.93 1.99
N THR A 246 2.61 13.35 0.72
CA THR A 246 3.74 13.25 -0.21
C THR A 246 4.82 14.28 0.08
N GLU A 247 4.45 15.53 0.37
CA GLU A 247 5.37 16.62 0.74
C GLU A 247 6.10 16.32 2.05
N ASP A 248 5.36 15.98 3.10
CA ASP A 248 5.91 15.61 4.42
C ASP A 248 6.89 14.43 4.30
N PHE A 249 6.57 13.43 3.47
CA PHE A 249 7.44 12.28 3.26
C PHE A 249 8.68 12.62 2.42
N GLU A 250 8.58 13.51 1.44
CA GLU A 250 9.74 13.99 0.70
C GLU A 250 10.66 14.87 1.56
N HIS A 251 10.12 15.74 2.42
CA HIS A 251 10.90 16.44 3.43
C HIS A 251 11.58 15.47 4.41
N PHE A 252 10.92 14.38 4.78
CA PHE A 252 11.49 13.32 5.61
C PHE A 252 12.63 12.55 4.91
N LEU A 253 12.52 12.29 3.61
CA LEU A 253 13.61 11.72 2.83
C LEU A 253 14.81 12.69 2.71
N ASP A 254 14.55 13.99 2.59
CA ASP A 254 15.59 15.02 2.56
C ASP A 254 16.33 15.17 3.90
N ASP A 255 15.63 15.12 5.04
CA ASP A 255 16.25 15.11 6.38
C ASP A 255 17.09 13.81 6.57
N ILE A 256 16.60 12.65 6.11
CA ILE A 256 17.40 11.40 6.10
C ILE A 256 18.63 11.49 5.20
N PHE A 257 18.55 12.18 4.06
CA PHE A 257 19.66 12.38 3.15
C PHE A 257 20.71 13.33 3.74
N HIS A 258 20.28 14.48 4.27
CA HIS A 258 21.16 15.50 4.83
C HIS A 258 21.95 15.01 6.05
N TRP A 259 21.30 14.26 6.95
CA TRP A 259 21.91 13.82 8.22
C TRP A 259 22.55 12.43 8.16
N GLN A 260 22.69 11.81 6.98
CA GLN A 260 23.43 10.57 6.88
C GLN A 260 24.94 10.82 7.02
N PRO A 261 25.65 10.20 8.01
CA PRO A 261 27.07 10.46 8.26
C PRO A 261 28.02 9.83 7.21
N HIS A 262 27.50 9.48 6.02
CA HIS A 262 28.30 9.09 4.87
C HIS A 262 27.52 9.44 3.58
N PRO A 263 28.00 10.34 2.72
CA PRO A 263 27.26 10.86 1.56
C PRO A 263 27.23 9.90 0.36
N ALA A 264 27.22 8.58 0.61
CA ALA A 264 27.33 7.54 -0.43
C ALA A 264 25.99 7.03 -0.95
N LYS A 265 24.85 7.60 -0.50
CA LYS A 265 23.51 7.25 -0.99
C LYS A 265 22.78 8.49 -1.47
N SER A 266 22.30 8.43 -2.71
CA SER A 266 21.32 9.36 -3.26
C SER A 266 19.94 9.25 -2.57
N ARG A 267 19.08 10.25 -2.76
CA ARG A 267 17.65 10.23 -2.37
C ARG A 267 16.95 8.95 -2.86
N GLU A 268 17.24 8.54 -4.09
CA GLU A 268 16.70 7.31 -4.70
C GLU A 268 17.16 6.03 -3.99
N GLU A 269 18.42 5.94 -3.61
CA GLU A 269 18.93 4.79 -2.82
C GLU A 269 18.44 4.77 -1.37
N ILE A 270 17.94 5.90 -0.87
CA ILE A 270 17.22 6.00 0.40
C ILE A 270 15.78 5.50 0.20
N PHE A 271 15.04 6.05 -0.77
CA PHE A 271 13.68 5.62 -1.09
C PHE A 271 13.60 4.12 -1.43
N ALA A 272 14.58 3.57 -2.15
CA ALA A 272 14.66 2.15 -2.46
C ALA A 272 14.68 1.23 -1.22
N ILE A 273 15.09 1.72 -0.04
CA ILE A 273 15.01 0.98 1.24
C ILE A 273 13.57 0.90 1.72
N PHE A 274 12.79 1.97 1.56
CA PHE A 274 11.36 2.01 1.86
C PHE A 274 10.57 1.14 0.88
N GLU A 275 10.81 1.28 -0.44
CA GLU A 275 10.20 0.44 -1.48
C GLU A 275 10.44 -1.05 -1.22
N LYS A 276 11.70 -1.42 -0.93
CA LYS A 276 12.08 -2.80 -0.56
C LYS A 276 11.42 -3.26 0.74
N ALA A 277 11.25 -2.39 1.74
CA ALA A 277 10.54 -2.72 2.97
C ALA A 277 9.05 -2.96 2.71
N PHE A 278 8.42 -2.17 1.83
CA PHE A 278 7.03 -2.28 1.41
C PHE A 278 6.74 -3.62 0.69
N PHE A 279 7.54 -4.01 -0.30
CA PHE A 279 7.33 -5.28 -1.02
C PHE A 279 7.79 -6.53 -0.26
N SER A 280 8.75 -6.43 0.69
CA SER A 280 9.31 -7.60 1.38
C SER A 280 8.93 -7.76 2.85
N GLY A 281 8.35 -6.74 3.49
CA GLY A 281 8.08 -6.68 4.92
C GLY A 281 9.32 -6.64 5.82
N ARG A 282 10.53 -6.54 5.24
CA ARG A 282 11.82 -6.65 5.97
C ARG A 282 12.23 -5.31 6.59
N LEU A 283 11.57 -4.94 7.67
CA LEU A 283 11.76 -3.65 8.34
C LEU A 283 13.15 -3.42 8.96
N LEU A 284 14.03 -4.42 9.09
CA LEU A 284 15.31 -4.27 9.79
C LEU A 284 16.28 -3.29 9.11
N GLU A 285 16.30 -3.23 7.79
CA GLU A 285 17.16 -2.30 7.04
C GLU A 285 16.66 -0.86 7.19
N LEU A 286 15.36 -0.66 7.04
CA LEU A 286 14.68 0.62 7.30
C LEU A 286 14.85 1.07 8.76
N ALA A 287 14.65 0.19 9.74
CA ALA A 287 14.83 0.51 11.15
C ALA A 287 16.26 0.98 11.46
N ARG A 288 17.27 0.33 10.88
CA ARG A 288 18.68 0.74 11.02
C ARG A 288 18.98 2.07 10.34
N LEU A 289 18.35 2.38 9.21
CA LEU A 289 18.45 3.70 8.57
C LEU A 289 17.91 4.79 9.51
N ILE A 290 16.68 4.62 10.01
CA ILE A 290 16.04 5.59 10.89
C ILE A 290 16.81 5.73 12.22
N GLU A 291 17.19 4.64 12.88
CA GLU A 291 17.95 4.72 14.14
C GLU A 291 19.38 5.27 13.97
N LYS A 292 19.97 5.18 12.78
CA LYS A 292 21.29 5.77 12.47
C LYS A 292 21.23 7.29 12.32
N VAL A 293 20.12 7.84 11.81
CA VAL A 293 19.93 9.29 11.61
C VAL A 293 19.32 9.94 12.86
N TYR A 294 18.32 9.30 13.45
CA TYR A 294 17.49 9.87 14.51
C TYR A 294 17.76 9.28 15.91
N GLY A 295 18.74 8.39 16.03
CA GLY A 295 19.07 7.72 17.29
C GLY A 295 18.15 6.53 17.65
N LYS A 296 18.56 5.80 18.70
CA LYS A 296 17.89 4.57 19.16
C LYS A 296 16.46 4.83 19.64
N GLY A 297 15.52 4.01 19.19
CA GLY A 297 14.10 4.10 19.52
C GLY A 297 13.28 4.91 18.52
N SER A 298 13.92 5.73 17.69
CA SER A 298 13.22 6.62 16.75
C SER A 298 12.43 5.88 15.67
N PHE A 299 12.83 4.66 15.28
CA PHE A 299 12.00 3.82 14.40
C PHE A 299 10.67 3.41 15.05
N ARG A 300 10.63 3.22 16.38
CA ARG A 300 9.38 2.94 17.09
C ARG A 300 8.51 4.20 17.18
N LEU A 301 9.11 5.35 17.50
CA LEU A 301 8.40 6.64 17.56
C LEU A 301 7.77 6.98 16.19
N LEU A 302 8.51 6.78 15.10
CA LEU A 302 8.00 6.93 13.73
C LEU A 302 6.74 6.08 13.52
N GLY A 303 6.76 4.80 13.90
CA GLY A 303 5.60 3.92 13.77
C GLY A 303 4.40 4.31 14.62
N GLU A 304 4.63 4.90 15.80
CA GLU A 304 3.58 5.44 16.67
C GLU A 304 2.98 6.74 16.08
N LYS A 305 3.83 7.65 15.56
CA LYS A 305 3.45 8.91 14.90
C LYS A 305 2.83 8.75 13.51
N THR A 306 3.11 7.65 12.81
CA THR A 306 2.48 7.31 11.52
C THR A 306 1.38 6.25 11.69
N SER A 307 0.79 6.12 12.87
CA SER A 307 -0.25 5.12 13.17
C SER A 307 -1.67 5.62 12.91
N ASN A 308 -2.57 4.71 12.53
CA ASN A 308 -3.99 5.00 12.27
C ASN A 308 -4.83 5.36 13.52
N ARG A 309 -4.21 5.61 14.68
CA ARG A 309 -4.90 6.11 15.88
C ARG A 309 -5.01 7.63 15.92
N ILE A 310 -4.23 8.33 15.09
CA ILE A 310 -4.34 9.78 14.96
C ILE A 310 -5.60 10.08 14.15
N LYS A 311 -6.44 10.97 14.68
CA LYS A 311 -7.86 11.07 14.27
C LYS A 311 -8.11 11.95 13.06
N SER A 312 -7.14 12.77 12.68
CA SER A 312 -7.22 13.67 11.54
C SER A 312 -6.15 13.29 10.54
N TRP A 313 -6.54 13.05 9.29
CA TRP A 313 -5.65 12.90 8.14
C TRP A 313 -4.84 14.19 7.88
N LYS A 314 -5.32 15.35 8.35
CA LYS A 314 -4.70 16.68 8.14
C LYS A 314 -3.64 17.05 9.18
N GLU A 315 -2.99 16.08 9.81
CA GLU A 315 -1.90 16.32 10.78
C GLU A 315 -0.55 16.06 10.12
N ASP A 316 0.38 16.99 10.28
CA ASP A 316 1.76 16.87 9.80
C ASP A 316 2.52 15.81 10.63
N TYR A 317 2.48 14.56 10.15
CA TYR A 317 2.99 13.40 10.89
C TYR A 317 4.52 13.37 10.90
N PHE A 318 5.13 13.72 9.78
CA PHE A 318 6.58 13.58 9.63
C PHE A 318 7.32 14.76 10.24
N SER A 319 6.85 16.01 10.16
CA SER A 319 7.50 17.11 10.87
C SER A 319 7.33 16.99 12.38
N GLN A 320 6.17 16.50 12.87
CA GLN A 320 6.04 16.13 14.29
C GLN A 320 7.11 15.10 14.70
N PHE A 321 7.33 14.07 13.89
CA PHE A 321 8.38 13.08 14.12
C PHE A 321 9.79 13.70 14.05
N ILE A 322 10.09 14.55 13.06
CA ILE A 322 11.39 15.21 12.86
C ILE A 322 11.72 16.13 14.04
N VAL A 323 10.74 16.92 14.51
CA VAL A 323 10.87 17.82 15.66
C VAL A 323 11.11 17.05 16.95
N GLU A 324 10.29 16.04 17.27
CA GLU A 324 10.49 15.23 18.49
C GLU A 324 11.79 14.44 18.45
N SER A 325 12.16 13.89 17.29
CA SER A 325 13.36 13.07 17.14
C SER A 325 14.66 13.88 17.11
N SER A 326 14.62 15.17 16.78
CA SER A 326 15.77 16.10 16.88
C SER A 326 16.41 16.09 18.27
N GLN A 327 15.61 15.90 19.33
CA GLN A 327 16.06 15.86 20.72
C GLN A 327 16.98 14.66 21.04
N PHE A 328 16.93 13.59 20.24
CA PHE A 328 17.84 12.44 20.37
C PHE A 328 19.16 12.67 19.62
N ARG A 329 19.17 13.48 18.55
CA ARG A 329 20.39 13.78 17.77
C ARG A 329 21.46 14.45 18.65
N HIS A 330 21.05 15.38 19.53
CA HIS A 330 21.93 16.11 20.45
C HIS A 330 22.54 15.28 21.60
N LYS A 331 22.26 13.97 21.70
CA LYS A 331 22.77 13.09 22.78
C LYS A 331 23.77 12.02 22.30
N GLN A 332 24.17 12.07 21.02
CA GLN A 332 25.11 11.09 20.43
C GLN A 332 26.37 11.72 19.83
N ASN A 333 26.48 13.04 19.86
CA ASN A 333 27.74 13.80 19.76
C ASN A 333 28.20 14.19 21.16
#